data_AF-A0A9D9SR48-F1
#
_entry.id   AF-A0A9D9SR48-F1
#
_cell.length_a   1.000
_cell.length_b   1.000
_cell.length_c   1.000
_cell.angle_alpha   90.00
_cell.angle_beta   90.00
_cell.angle_gamma   90.00
#
_symmetry.space_group_name_H-M   'P 1'
#
loop_
_entity.id
_entity.type
_entity.pdbx_description
1 polymer ?
#
loop_
_entity_poly.entity_id
_entity_poly.type
_entity_poly.pdbx_seq_one_letter_code
_entity_poly.pdbx_strand_id
1 'polypeptide(L)'
;QYTEPLFVFVIMVVAASRPVLETIRALVEAVARLLPIRTAVARVWLCLAAVPLVGSLVTEPAAMTLAALMLAPLVFRGDVPEGLKYGALGVLFVNVSIGGTLTSFAAPPVLMVAATWQWDSAYMASHFGWKAAIAVVINATAVTALLSRHLTEPAKPPTDESGERIPLVVTLIHLGALSMVVTFAHHPVIFLGVFMLFLGFTQAYARHQSPLILKEALLVGFFLAGLVVLGGMQRWWLQPIVSSLEPTALFFGALGLTAITDNAALTYLGSLISGMSEQAKYMLVSGAVAGGGLTVIANAPNPAGVTLLKHGFEDQSVGAGGLLLGAALPTAVAAVMFLL
;
A
#
# COMPACT_ATOMS: atom_id res chain seq x y z
N GLN A 1 -7.49 -18.94 13.37
CA GLN A 1 -8.42 -18.70 12.24
C GLN A 1 -8.54 -17.21 11.93
N TYR A 2 -8.65 -16.32 12.92
CA TYR A 2 -8.79 -14.88 12.69
C TYR A 2 -7.54 -14.06 13.04
N THR A 3 -6.36 -14.69 13.10
CA THR A 3 -5.12 -14.00 13.49
C THR A 3 -4.77 -12.90 12.50
N GLU A 4 -4.86 -13.20 11.21
CA GLU A 4 -4.52 -12.31 10.10
C GLU A 4 -5.50 -11.11 10.02
N PRO A 5 -6.84 -11.30 10.04
CA PRO A 5 -7.77 -10.18 10.13
C PRO A 5 -7.56 -9.27 11.35
N LEU A 6 -7.31 -9.85 12.53
CA LEU A 6 -7.05 -9.09 13.76
C LEU A 6 -5.74 -8.32 13.67
N PHE A 7 -4.70 -8.95 13.12
CA PHE A 7 -3.41 -8.32 12.90
C PHE A 7 -3.52 -7.13 11.95
N VAL A 8 -4.20 -7.29 10.79
CA VAL A 8 -4.42 -6.20 9.82
C VAL A 8 -5.16 -5.03 10.47
N PHE A 9 -6.21 -5.31 11.23
CA PHE A 9 -6.94 -4.28 11.97
C PHE A 9 -6.00 -3.48 12.89
N VAL A 10 -5.23 -4.17 13.73
CA VAL A 10 -4.34 -3.53 14.71
C VAL A 10 -3.23 -2.75 14.02
N ILE A 11 -2.52 -3.37 13.07
CA ILE A 11 -1.37 -2.73 12.41
C ILE A 11 -1.82 -1.50 11.63
N MET A 12 -2.96 -1.54 10.92
CA MET A 12 -3.47 -0.37 10.21
C MET A 12 -3.73 0.81 11.15
N VAL A 13 -4.31 0.58 12.33
CA VAL A 13 -4.60 1.64 13.31
C VAL A 13 -3.31 2.26 13.85
N VAL A 14 -2.35 1.43 14.26
CA VAL A 14 -1.08 1.91 14.85
C VAL A 14 -0.22 2.60 13.79
N ALA A 15 -0.14 2.01 12.59
CA ALA A 15 0.64 2.51 11.46
C ALA A 15 0.14 3.86 10.91
N ALA A 16 -1.18 4.08 10.92
CA ALA A 16 -1.79 5.32 10.45
C ALA A 16 -1.79 6.44 11.50
N SER A 17 -1.18 6.23 12.66
CA SER A 17 -1.10 7.24 13.71
C SER A 17 -0.28 8.46 13.29
N ARG A 18 -0.67 9.65 13.77
CA ARG A 18 -0.02 10.92 13.45
C ARG A 18 1.50 10.90 13.70
N PRO A 19 2.02 10.42 14.85
CA PRO A 19 3.47 10.42 15.09
C PRO A 19 4.27 9.57 14.09
N VAL A 20 3.70 8.45 13.63
CA VAL A 20 4.32 7.59 12.61
C VAL A 20 4.36 8.31 11.26
N LEU A 21 3.21 8.83 10.81
CA LEU A 21 3.11 9.53 9.53
C LEU A 21 3.97 10.79 9.47
N GLU A 22 4.04 11.58 10.56
CA GLU A 22 4.92 12.75 10.65
C GLU A 22 6.40 12.39 10.60
N THR A 23 6.80 11.27 11.21
CA THR A 23 8.18 10.78 11.16
C THR A 23 8.59 10.47 9.72
N ILE A 24 7.73 9.77 8.97
CA ILE A 24 7.99 9.45 7.56
C ILE A 24 7.99 10.73 6.71
N ARG A 25 7.05 11.66 6.94
CA ARG A 25 7.02 12.97 6.27
C ARG A 25 8.32 13.74 6.50
N ALA A 26 8.76 13.87 7.75
CA ALA A 26 9.97 14.59 8.11
C ALA A 26 11.21 13.97 7.48
N LEU A 27 11.28 12.63 7.41
CA LEU A 27 12.34 11.93 6.71
C LEU A 27 12.35 12.24 5.21
N VAL A 28 11.18 12.17 4.55
CA VAL A 28 11.05 12.53 3.12
C VAL A 28 11.47 13.98 2.89
N GLU A 29 11.07 14.92 3.75
CA GLU A 29 11.46 16.33 3.64
C GLU A 29 12.96 16.57 3.90
N ALA A 30 13.56 15.83 4.82
CA ALA A 30 14.99 15.89 5.07
C ALA A 30 15.78 15.40 3.85
N VAL A 31 15.42 14.22 3.32
CA VAL A 31 16.07 13.65 2.13
C VAL A 31 15.87 14.55 0.91
N ALA A 32 14.66 15.08 0.70
CA ALA A 32 14.36 15.96 -0.43
C ALA A 32 15.24 17.23 -0.46
N ARG A 33 15.60 17.76 0.73
CA ARG A 33 16.46 18.95 0.86
C ARG A 33 17.95 18.65 0.66
N LEU A 34 18.37 17.39 0.83
CA LEU A 34 19.75 16.97 0.66
C LEU A 34 20.09 16.61 -0.80
N LEU A 35 19.09 16.27 -1.61
CA LEU A 35 19.29 15.91 -3.01
C LEU A 35 19.65 17.15 -3.86
N PRO A 36 20.64 17.08 -4.76
CA PRO A 36 21.09 18.20 -5.59
C PRO A 36 20.16 18.46 -6.80
N ILE A 37 18.84 18.47 -6.57
CA ILE A 37 17.80 18.74 -7.58
C ILE A 37 16.75 19.67 -6.99
N ARG A 38 15.82 20.18 -7.82
CA ARG A 38 14.70 20.99 -7.33
C ARG A 38 13.89 20.22 -6.29
N THR A 39 13.71 20.80 -5.10
CA THR A 39 13.06 20.16 -3.95
C THR A 39 11.67 19.60 -4.30
N ALA A 40 10.87 20.27 -5.14
CA ALA A 40 9.56 19.80 -5.58
C ALA A 40 9.66 18.50 -6.39
N VAL A 41 10.65 18.40 -7.28
CA VAL A 41 10.94 17.19 -8.07
C VAL A 41 11.37 16.06 -7.14
N ALA A 42 12.26 16.34 -6.18
CA ALA A 42 12.69 15.37 -5.18
C ALA A 42 11.52 14.85 -4.33
N ARG A 43 10.65 15.74 -3.85
CA ARG A 43 9.46 15.37 -3.07
C ARG A 43 8.53 14.47 -3.86
N VAL A 44 8.22 14.82 -5.10
CA VAL A 44 7.36 13.98 -5.96
C VAL A 44 7.98 12.60 -6.18
N TRP A 45 9.27 12.55 -6.52
CA TRP A 45 9.96 11.27 -6.70
C TRP A 45 9.95 10.42 -5.43
N LEU A 46 10.28 11.00 -4.27
CA LEU A 46 10.27 10.29 -2.99
C LEU A 46 8.88 9.81 -2.59
N CYS A 47 7.83 10.60 -2.87
CA CYS A 47 6.44 10.18 -2.61
C CYS A 47 5.99 9.05 -3.52
N LEU A 48 6.54 8.93 -4.74
CA LEU A 48 6.20 7.87 -5.69
C LEU A 48 7.14 6.67 -5.63
N ALA A 49 8.33 6.80 -5.04
CA ALA A 49 9.31 5.73 -4.92
C ALA A 49 9.53 5.29 -3.47
N ALA A 50 10.07 6.18 -2.63
CA ALA A 50 10.48 5.84 -1.28
C ALA A 50 9.28 5.53 -0.37
N VAL A 51 8.22 6.35 -0.41
CA VAL A 51 7.03 6.14 0.45
C VAL A 51 6.34 4.80 0.16
N PRO A 52 6.10 4.40 -1.11
CA PRO A 52 5.56 3.08 -1.40
C PRO A 52 6.42 1.91 -0.90
N LEU A 53 7.75 2.02 -0.99
CA LEU A 53 8.67 0.99 -0.46
C LEU A 53 8.68 0.98 1.08
N VAL A 54 8.67 2.15 1.73
CA VAL A 54 8.51 2.27 3.19
C VAL A 54 7.16 1.74 3.65
N GLY A 55 6.14 1.72 2.78
CA GLY A 55 4.87 1.05 3.01
C GLY A 55 5.02 -0.41 3.44
N SER A 56 6.07 -1.10 2.98
CA SER A 56 6.40 -2.46 3.44
C SER A 56 6.79 -2.58 4.92
N LEU A 57 7.16 -1.47 5.56
CA LEU A 57 7.51 -1.43 6.99
C LEU A 57 6.35 -0.96 7.86
N VAL A 58 5.32 -0.41 7.22
CA VAL A 58 4.21 0.28 7.87
C VAL A 58 2.92 -0.42 7.43
N THR A 59 2.22 0.10 6.43
CA THR A 59 1.15 -0.59 5.68
C THR A 59 0.89 0.15 4.37
N GLU A 60 0.28 -0.51 3.38
CA GLU A 60 -0.12 0.15 2.12
C GLU A 60 -1.10 1.33 2.32
N PRO A 61 -2.16 1.24 3.16
CA PRO A 61 -3.06 2.37 3.38
C PRO A 61 -2.36 3.60 3.97
N ALA A 62 -1.46 3.40 4.93
CA ALA A 62 -0.69 4.50 5.52
C ALA A 62 0.25 5.16 4.48
N ALA A 63 0.94 4.36 3.67
CA ALA A 63 1.79 4.86 2.58
C ALA A 63 0.99 5.64 1.53
N MET A 64 -0.19 5.13 1.14
CA MET A 64 -1.10 5.79 0.22
C MET A 64 -1.56 7.15 0.74
N THR A 65 -2.06 7.21 1.98
CA THR A 65 -2.52 8.46 2.58
C THR A 65 -1.41 9.49 2.67
N LEU A 66 -0.22 9.09 3.12
CA LEU A 66 0.92 9.99 3.23
C LEU A 66 1.35 10.54 1.87
N ALA A 67 1.57 9.65 0.89
CA ALA A 67 1.99 10.04 -0.45
C ALA A 67 0.94 10.93 -1.12
N ALA A 68 -0.35 10.59 -1.02
CA ALA A 68 -1.44 11.39 -1.56
C ALA A 68 -1.47 12.81 -0.96
N LEU A 69 -1.39 12.94 0.37
CA LEU A 69 -1.36 14.25 1.03
C LEU A 69 -0.14 15.10 0.63
N MET A 70 1.02 14.47 0.46
CA MET A 70 2.25 15.17 0.06
C MET A 70 2.26 15.53 -1.44
N LEU A 71 1.65 14.71 -2.30
CA LEU A 71 1.55 14.94 -3.74
C LEU A 71 0.44 15.92 -4.11
N ALA A 72 -0.63 16.01 -3.32
CA ALA A 72 -1.78 16.89 -3.56
C ALA A 72 -1.37 18.34 -3.92
N PRO A 73 -0.57 19.06 -3.10
CA PRO A 73 -0.17 20.44 -3.39
C PRO A 73 0.91 20.58 -4.47
N LEU A 74 1.45 19.47 -5.01
CA LEU A 74 2.55 19.48 -5.99
C LEU A 74 2.09 19.06 -7.39
N VAL A 75 1.21 18.07 -7.48
CA VAL A 75 0.82 17.41 -8.74
C VAL A 75 -0.67 17.58 -9.03
N PHE A 76 -1.52 17.49 -8.00
CA PHE A 76 -2.97 17.46 -8.18
C PHE A 76 -3.56 18.87 -8.02
N ARG A 77 -3.20 19.74 -8.97
CA ARG A 77 -3.61 21.16 -9.03
C ARG A 77 -4.09 21.54 -10.42
N GLY A 78 -4.86 22.63 -10.54
CA GLY A 78 -5.46 23.06 -11.81
C GLY A 78 -4.46 23.35 -12.95
N ASP A 79 -3.20 23.68 -12.64
CA ASP A 79 -2.16 24.02 -13.61
C ASP A 79 -1.47 22.81 -14.27
N VAL A 80 -1.64 21.61 -13.70
CA VAL A 80 -1.03 20.39 -14.24
C VAL A 80 -1.98 19.72 -15.25
N PRO A 81 -1.50 19.32 -16.44
CA PRO A 81 -2.33 18.61 -17.42
C PRO A 81 -2.96 17.34 -16.86
N GLU A 82 -4.24 17.10 -17.18
CA GLU A 82 -5.01 16.01 -16.58
C GLU A 82 -4.43 14.61 -16.87
N GLY A 83 -3.93 14.39 -18.10
CA GLY A 83 -3.26 13.13 -18.45
C GLY A 83 -2.04 12.82 -17.57
N LEU A 84 -1.29 13.84 -17.14
CA LEU A 84 -0.16 13.66 -16.22
C LEU A 84 -0.63 13.37 -14.78
N LYS A 85 -1.79 13.92 -14.36
CA LYS A 85 -2.40 13.58 -13.07
C LYS A 85 -2.85 12.13 -13.03
N TYR A 86 -3.50 11.64 -14.09
CA TYR A 86 -3.85 10.23 -14.21
C TYR A 86 -2.61 9.33 -14.22
N GLY A 87 -1.54 9.73 -14.92
CA GLY A 87 -0.26 9.02 -14.89
C GLY A 87 0.34 8.96 -13.48
N ALA A 88 0.39 10.07 -12.75
CA ALA A 88 0.87 10.09 -11.36
C ALA A 88 0.00 9.26 -10.42
N LEU A 89 -1.32 9.34 -10.56
CA LEU A 89 -2.25 8.56 -9.75
C LEU A 89 -2.08 7.05 -10.02
N GLY A 90 -1.97 6.66 -11.29
CA GLY A 90 -1.71 5.28 -11.68
C GLY A 90 -0.38 4.76 -11.15
N VAL A 91 0.70 5.55 -11.26
CA VAL A 91 2.00 5.18 -10.66
C VAL A 91 1.90 5.05 -9.14
N LEU A 92 1.22 5.98 -8.46
CA LEU A 92 1.03 5.90 -7.02
C LEU A 92 0.32 4.60 -6.62
N PHE A 93 -0.75 4.23 -7.32
CA PHE A 93 -1.53 3.03 -7.02
C PHE A 93 -0.73 1.76 -7.26
N VAL A 94 -0.09 1.64 -8.43
CA VAL A 94 0.74 0.48 -8.76
C VAL A 94 1.92 0.37 -7.80
N ASN A 95 2.63 1.47 -7.54
CA ASN A 95 3.81 1.45 -6.70
C ASN A 95 3.48 1.13 -5.24
N VAL A 96 2.36 1.63 -4.69
CA VAL A 96 1.91 1.25 -3.34
C VAL A 96 1.56 -0.24 -3.28
N SER A 97 0.85 -0.75 -4.29
CA SER A 97 0.46 -2.17 -4.37
C SER A 97 1.66 -3.12 -4.42
N ILE A 98 2.65 -2.85 -5.28
CA ILE A 98 3.84 -3.72 -5.38
C ILE A 98 4.88 -3.40 -4.30
N GLY A 99 4.93 -2.16 -3.81
CA GLY A 99 5.87 -1.71 -2.78
C GLY A 99 5.68 -2.40 -1.44
N GLY A 100 4.47 -2.87 -1.13
CA GLY A 100 4.18 -3.67 0.07
C GLY A 100 4.82 -5.06 0.09
N THR A 101 5.39 -5.53 -1.03
CA THR A 101 5.91 -6.91 -1.17
C THR A 101 7.33 -7.13 -0.66
N LEU A 102 7.98 -6.12 -0.06
CA LEU A 102 9.31 -6.31 0.54
C LEU A 102 9.26 -7.09 1.86
N THR A 103 8.12 -7.12 2.55
CA THR A 103 7.92 -7.85 3.81
C THR A 103 6.70 -8.75 3.71
N SER A 104 6.60 -9.72 4.63
CA SER A 104 5.51 -10.71 4.63
C SER A 104 4.21 -10.23 5.27
N PHE A 105 4.17 -9.01 5.82
CA PHE A 105 3.06 -8.53 6.65
C PHE A 105 2.39 -7.25 6.16
N ALA A 106 3.03 -6.48 5.27
CA ALA A 106 2.56 -5.15 4.92
C ALA A 106 1.50 -5.13 3.82
N ALA A 107 1.61 -6.02 2.84
CA ALA A 107 0.63 -6.19 1.78
C ALA A 107 -0.41 -7.23 2.20
N PRO A 108 -1.72 -6.89 2.28
CA PRO A 108 -2.78 -7.87 2.50
C PRO A 108 -2.67 -9.14 1.63
N PRO A 109 -2.45 -9.07 0.30
CA PRO A 109 -2.34 -10.28 -0.52
C PRO A 109 -1.18 -11.21 -0.13
N VAL A 110 -0.09 -10.66 0.40
CA VAL A 110 1.05 -11.45 0.88
C VAL A 110 0.72 -12.07 2.23
N LEU A 111 0.14 -11.27 3.14
CA LEU A 111 -0.23 -11.73 4.48
C LEU A 111 -1.21 -12.92 4.42
N MET A 112 -2.17 -12.91 3.49
CA MET A 112 -3.17 -13.98 3.36
C MET A 112 -2.56 -15.34 2.98
N VAL A 113 -1.35 -15.36 2.41
CA VAL A 113 -0.67 -16.58 1.96
C VAL A 113 0.59 -16.91 2.75
N ALA A 114 1.16 -15.93 3.46
CA ALA A 114 2.45 -16.04 4.14
C ALA A 114 2.49 -17.21 5.13
N ALA A 115 1.48 -17.33 5.99
CA ALA A 115 1.39 -18.45 6.93
C ALA A 115 1.14 -19.79 6.22
N THR A 116 0.30 -19.80 5.17
CA THR A 116 -0.07 -21.02 4.44
C THR A 116 1.10 -21.59 3.64
N TRP A 117 1.94 -20.74 3.06
CA TRP A 117 3.09 -21.15 2.24
C TRP A 117 4.45 -20.95 2.92
N GLN A 118 4.45 -20.54 4.19
CA GLN A 118 5.65 -20.32 5.01
C GLN A 118 6.61 -19.29 4.38
N TRP A 119 6.05 -18.22 3.81
CA TRP A 119 6.83 -17.11 3.27
C TRP A 119 7.11 -16.09 4.35
N ASP A 120 8.37 -16.01 4.77
CA ASP A 120 8.86 -14.98 5.68
C ASP A 120 9.28 -13.71 4.93
N SER A 121 9.68 -12.67 5.68
CA SER A 121 10.12 -11.42 5.06
C SER A 121 11.42 -11.57 4.26
N ALA A 122 12.27 -12.56 4.58
CA ALA A 122 13.48 -12.83 3.82
C ALA A 122 13.14 -13.40 2.43
N TYR A 123 12.22 -14.35 2.37
CA TYR A 123 11.69 -14.91 1.13
C TYR A 123 11.06 -13.82 0.27
N MET A 124 10.23 -12.96 0.87
CA MET A 124 9.59 -11.85 0.16
C MET A 124 10.63 -10.90 -0.44
N ALA A 125 11.63 -10.49 0.34
CA ALA A 125 12.70 -9.61 -0.13
C ALA A 125 13.52 -10.24 -1.28
N SER A 126 13.83 -11.54 -1.20
CA SER A 126 14.67 -12.22 -2.20
C SER A 126 13.94 -12.59 -3.49
N HIS A 127 12.62 -12.82 -3.45
CA HIS A 127 11.85 -13.26 -4.62
C HIS A 127 11.01 -12.15 -5.26
N PHE A 128 10.39 -11.29 -4.44
CA PHE A 128 9.51 -10.21 -4.91
C PHE A 128 10.13 -8.83 -4.72
N GLY A 129 10.72 -8.57 -3.55
CA GLY A 129 11.07 -7.23 -3.09
C GLY A 129 12.02 -6.47 -4.00
N TRP A 130 13.09 -7.10 -4.49
CA TRP A 130 14.02 -6.42 -5.39
C TRP A 130 13.41 -6.12 -6.77
N LYS A 131 12.56 -7.01 -7.29
CA LYS A 131 11.84 -6.82 -8.56
C LYS A 131 10.84 -5.68 -8.44
N ALA A 132 10.07 -5.66 -7.35
CA ALA A 132 9.15 -4.59 -7.02
C ALA A 132 9.88 -3.26 -6.84
N ALA A 133 11.02 -3.23 -6.12
CA ALA A 133 11.81 -2.02 -5.93
C ALA A 133 12.31 -1.42 -7.24
N ILE A 134 12.79 -2.25 -8.17
CA ILE A 134 13.20 -1.78 -9.51
C ILE A 134 12.00 -1.22 -10.28
N ALA A 135 10.87 -1.94 -10.30
CA ALA A 135 9.65 -1.46 -10.98
C ALA A 135 9.17 -0.12 -10.40
N VAL A 136 9.15 0.01 -9.07
CA VAL A 136 8.79 1.25 -8.37
C VAL A 136 9.70 2.40 -8.79
N VAL A 137 11.02 2.19 -8.81
CA VAL A 137 12.00 3.21 -9.21
C VAL A 137 11.82 3.61 -10.67
N ILE A 138 11.61 2.65 -11.58
CA ILE A 138 11.37 2.94 -13.01
C ILE A 138 10.10 3.78 -13.17
N ASN A 139 8.99 3.34 -12.59
CA ASN A 139 7.69 4.02 -12.69
C ASN A 139 7.75 5.44 -12.11
N ALA A 140 8.32 5.59 -10.91
CA ALA A 140 8.46 6.87 -10.24
C ALA A 140 9.36 7.84 -11.02
N THR A 141 10.47 7.33 -11.56
CA THR A 141 11.42 8.15 -12.35
C THR A 141 10.78 8.62 -13.65
N ALA A 142 10.10 7.73 -14.38
CA ALA A 142 9.46 8.06 -15.64
C ALA A 142 8.39 9.15 -15.47
N VAL A 143 7.44 8.96 -14.53
CA VAL A 143 6.37 9.95 -14.35
C VAL A 143 6.88 11.26 -13.74
N THR A 144 7.88 11.20 -12.85
CA THR A 144 8.48 12.41 -12.29
C THR A 144 9.20 13.22 -13.37
N ALA A 145 9.88 12.56 -14.32
CA ALA A 145 10.51 13.23 -15.44
C ALA A 145 9.48 13.97 -16.32
N LEU A 146 8.34 13.34 -16.60
CA LEU A 146 7.23 13.96 -17.35
C LEU A 146 6.59 15.14 -16.59
N LEU A 147 6.46 15.03 -15.27
CA LEU A 147 5.91 16.08 -14.42
C LEU A 147 6.89 17.23 -14.17
N SER A 148 8.20 16.99 -14.25
CA SER A 148 9.24 17.91 -13.77
C SER A 148 9.10 19.37 -14.27
N ARG A 149 8.56 19.58 -15.47
CA ARG A 149 8.33 20.91 -16.05
C ARG A 149 7.17 21.68 -15.41
N HIS A 150 6.21 20.97 -14.82
CA HIS A 150 5.02 21.51 -14.18
C HIS A 150 5.16 21.62 -12.65
N LEU A 151 6.22 21.03 -12.08
CA LEU A 151 6.46 21.06 -10.64
C LEU A 151 7.04 22.42 -10.20
N THR A 152 6.26 23.13 -9.41
CA THR A 152 6.65 24.36 -8.71
C THR A 152 6.59 24.17 -7.21
N GLU A 153 7.51 24.81 -6.48
CA GLU A 153 7.42 24.85 -5.02
C GLU A 153 6.11 25.53 -4.61
N PRO A 154 5.35 24.94 -3.67
CA PRO A 154 4.18 25.61 -3.13
C PRO A 154 4.63 26.88 -2.39
N ALA A 155 3.93 27.99 -2.62
CA ALA A 155 4.24 29.31 -2.06
C ALA A 155 4.22 29.34 -0.52
N LYS A 156 3.60 28.34 0.11
CA LYS A 156 3.62 28.11 1.55
C LYS A 156 3.67 26.60 1.79
N PRO A 157 4.57 26.10 2.65
CA PRO A 157 4.46 24.70 3.09
C PRO A 157 3.08 24.54 3.74
N PRO A 158 2.36 23.42 3.48
CA PRO A 158 1.13 23.13 4.19
C PRO A 158 1.46 23.12 5.68
N THR A 159 0.97 24.15 6.38
CA THR A 159 1.18 24.32 7.81
C THR A 159 0.09 23.48 8.46
N ASP A 160 0.49 22.45 9.20
CA ASP A 160 -0.43 21.77 10.10
C ASP A 160 -1.03 22.82 11.02
N GLU A 161 -2.35 23.02 10.95
CA GLU A 161 -3.08 24.02 11.73
C GLU A 161 -3.01 23.75 13.26
N SER A 162 -2.41 22.63 13.68
CA SER A 162 -2.04 22.35 15.06
C SER A 162 -0.51 22.46 15.24
N GLY A 163 -0.03 23.68 15.49
CA GLY A 163 1.38 24.04 15.64
C GLY A 163 2.12 23.48 16.86
N GLU A 164 1.71 22.34 17.42
CA GLU A 164 2.42 21.67 18.51
C GLU A 164 3.28 20.53 18.00
N ARG A 165 4.59 20.67 18.21
CA ARG A 165 5.56 19.61 17.91
C ARG A 165 5.25 18.39 18.77
N ILE A 166 5.13 17.23 18.13
CA ILE A 166 4.98 15.95 18.82
C ILE A 166 6.27 15.67 19.61
N PRO A 167 6.20 15.44 20.94
CA PRO A 167 7.37 15.08 21.73
C PRO A 167 8.00 13.78 21.24
N LEU A 168 9.33 13.71 21.19
CA LEU A 168 10.07 12.53 20.73
C LEU A 168 9.64 11.25 21.47
N VAL A 169 9.34 11.35 22.77
CA VAL A 169 8.86 10.22 23.58
C VAL A 169 7.55 9.65 23.05
N VAL A 170 6.60 10.50 22.62
CA VAL A 170 5.33 10.05 22.03
C VAL A 170 5.59 9.29 20.74
N THR A 171 6.48 9.81 19.89
CA THR A 171 6.90 9.13 18.65
C THR A 171 7.56 7.78 18.93
N LEU A 172 8.49 7.71 19.88
CA LEU A 172 9.16 6.46 20.24
C LEU A 172 8.19 5.42 20.79
N ILE A 173 7.17 5.83 21.54
CA ILE A 173 6.11 4.92 22.02
C ILE A 173 5.30 4.36 20.85
N HIS A 174 4.93 5.19 19.87
CA HIS A 174 4.19 4.73 18.69
C HIS A 174 5.01 3.76 17.82
N LEU A 175 6.28 4.10 17.57
CA LEU A 175 7.18 3.24 16.82
C LEU A 175 7.44 1.93 17.57
N GLY A 176 7.63 1.98 18.89
CA GLY A 176 7.78 0.80 19.73
C GLY A 176 6.53 -0.09 19.71
N ALA A 177 5.33 0.49 19.78
CA ALA A 177 4.07 -0.25 19.66
C ALA A 177 3.95 -0.93 18.30
N LEU A 178 4.25 -0.22 17.20
CA LEU A 178 4.26 -0.79 15.86
C LEU A 178 5.25 -1.96 15.75
N SER A 179 6.49 -1.78 16.21
CA SER A 179 7.51 -2.83 16.20
C SER A 179 7.11 -4.05 17.03
N MET A 180 6.49 -3.86 18.21
CA MET A 180 5.99 -4.96 19.03
C MET A 180 4.85 -5.72 18.34
N VAL A 181 3.89 -5.02 17.75
CA VAL A 181 2.79 -5.65 16.99
C VAL A 181 3.33 -6.52 15.85
N VAL A 182 4.28 -6.02 15.07
CA VAL A 182 4.91 -6.77 13.96
C VAL A 182 5.70 -7.96 14.48
N THR A 183 6.52 -7.79 15.51
CA THR A 183 7.35 -8.86 16.07
C THR A 183 6.51 -10.02 16.60
N PHE A 184 5.38 -9.69 17.24
CA PHE A 184 4.47 -10.68 17.82
C PHE A 184 3.24 -10.97 16.93
N ALA A 185 3.33 -10.76 15.61
CA ALA A 185 2.21 -10.94 14.67
C ALA A 185 1.54 -12.33 14.75
N HIS A 186 2.30 -13.37 15.09
CA HIS A 186 1.81 -14.74 15.26
C HIS A 186 1.13 -15.02 16.62
N HIS A 187 1.16 -14.05 17.54
CA HIS A 187 0.65 -14.18 18.91
C HIS A 187 -0.48 -13.16 19.19
N PRO A 188 -1.74 -13.48 18.83
CA PRO A 188 -2.90 -12.60 19.01
C PRO A 188 -3.03 -11.95 20.37
N VAL A 189 -2.84 -12.72 21.44
CA VAL A 189 -2.97 -12.24 22.81
C VAL A 189 -1.97 -11.12 23.10
N ILE A 190 -0.73 -11.25 22.60
CA ILE A 190 0.32 -10.27 22.84
C ILE A 190 0.05 -8.99 22.06
N PHE A 191 -0.15 -9.09 20.74
CA PHE A 191 -0.34 -7.87 19.94
C PHE A 191 -1.66 -7.16 20.27
N LEU A 192 -2.72 -7.88 20.65
CA LEU A 192 -3.95 -7.25 21.15
C LEU A 192 -3.74 -6.58 22.51
N GLY A 193 -2.92 -7.16 23.39
CA GLY A 193 -2.53 -6.53 24.65
C GLY A 193 -1.75 -5.21 24.42
N VAL A 194 -0.78 -5.23 23.50
CA VAL A 194 -0.05 -4.03 23.06
C VAL A 194 -1.02 -3.00 22.47
N PHE A 195 -1.98 -3.45 21.64
CA PHE A 195 -2.99 -2.57 21.06
C PHE A 195 -3.90 -1.92 22.11
N MET A 196 -4.36 -2.67 23.11
CA MET A 196 -5.16 -2.11 24.21
C MET A 196 -4.37 -1.07 25.00
N LEU A 197 -3.08 -1.33 25.28
CA LEU A 197 -2.20 -0.35 25.91
C LEU A 197 -2.02 0.90 25.03
N PHE A 198 -1.87 0.71 23.72
CA PHE A 198 -1.76 1.79 22.74
C PHE A 198 -3.04 2.67 22.70
N LEU A 199 -4.22 2.07 22.70
CA LEU A 199 -5.49 2.81 22.80
C LEU A 199 -5.58 3.61 24.11
N GLY A 200 -5.23 2.99 25.24
CA GLY A 200 -5.18 3.68 26.53
C GLY A 200 -4.20 4.86 26.53
N PHE A 201 -3.02 4.68 25.92
CA PHE A 201 -2.01 5.74 25.78
C PHE A 201 -2.50 6.90 24.90
N THR A 202 -3.05 6.61 23.73
CA THR A 202 -3.55 7.64 22.81
C THR A 202 -4.73 8.40 23.43
N GLN A 203 -5.58 7.74 24.20
CA GLN A 203 -6.64 8.39 24.96
C GLN A 203 -6.10 9.28 26.10
N ALA A 204 -5.11 8.81 26.85
CA ALA A 204 -4.52 9.57 27.96
C ALA A 204 -3.74 10.82 27.48
N TYR A 205 -3.11 10.75 26.32
CA TYR A 205 -2.29 11.82 25.74
C TYR A 205 -2.92 12.45 24.48
N ALA A 206 -4.25 12.62 24.48
CA ALA A 206 -5.04 13.07 23.33
C ALA A 206 -4.55 14.36 22.65
N ARG A 207 -3.88 15.26 23.39
CA ARG A 207 -3.29 16.51 22.85
C ARG A 207 -2.32 16.28 21.70
N HIS A 208 -1.60 15.16 21.70
CA HIS A 208 -0.61 14.82 20.66
C HIS A 208 -1.14 13.79 19.65
N GLN A 209 -2.44 13.48 19.68
CA GLN A 209 -3.06 12.46 18.84
C GLN A 209 -4.02 13.06 17.84
N SER A 210 -4.13 12.40 16.69
CA SER A 210 -5.27 12.57 15.78
C SER A 210 -6.27 11.44 16.02
N PRO A 211 -7.54 11.60 15.61
CA PRO A 211 -8.50 10.50 15.61
C PRO A 211 -7.94 9.27 14.89
N LEU A 212 -7.99 8.12 15.57
CA LEU A 212 -7.56 6.85 15.00
C LEU A 212 -8.59 6.32 13.99
N ILE A 213 -8.12 5.67 12.93
CA ILE A 213 -8.96 5.08 11.87
C ILE A 213 -9.59 3.73 12.28
N LEU A 214 -10.16 3.68 13.48
CA LEU A 214 -10.71 2.45 14.06
C LEU A 214 -11.80 1.84 13.18
N LYS A 215 -12.70 2.68 12.63
CA LYS A 215 -13.82 2.21 11.82
C LYS A 215 -13.33 1.60 10.51
N GLU A 216 -12.44 2.30 9.80
CA GLU A 216 -11.91 1.88 8.51
C GLU A 216 -11.12 0.58 8.66
N ALA A 217 -10.20 0.53 9.63
CA ALA A 217 -9.42 -0.67 9.90
C ALA A 217 -10.32 -1.85 10.32
N LEU A 218 -11.37 -1.61 11.11
CA LEU A 218 -12.30 -2.65 11.52
C LEU A 218 -13.12 -3.20 10.34
N LEU A 219 -13.53 -2.34 9.41
CA LEU A 219 -14.21 -2.77 8.17
C LEU A 219 -13.30 -3.66 7.31
N VAL A 220 -12.01 -3.32 7.18
CA VAL A 220 -11.03 -4.17 6.50
C VAL A 220 -10.85 -5.50 7.25
N GLY A 221 -10.74 -5.46 8.57
CA GLY A 221 -10.69 -6.67 9.41
C GLY A 221 -11.92 -7.57 9.21
N PHE A 222 -13.13 -7.00 9.18
CA PHE A 222 -14.35 -7.76 8.93
C PHE A 222 -14.41 -8.34 7.51
N PHE A 223 -13.94 -7.60 6.51
CA PHE A 223 -13.83 -8.10 5.14
C PHE A 223 -12.90 -9.33 5.09
N LEU A 224 -11.70 -9.23 5.65
CA LEU A 224 -10.75 -10.35 5.69
C LEU A 224 -11.29 -11.54 6.51
N ALA A 225 -11.95 -11.29 7.64
CA ALA A 225 -12.60 -12.35 8.40
C ALA A 225 -13.73 -13.02 7.61
N GLY A 226 -14.49 -12.24 6.84
CA GLY A 226 -15.51 -12.75 5.91
C GLY A 226 -14.91 -13.64 4.82
N LEU A 227 -13.74 -13.28 4.27
CA LEU A 227 -12.99 -14.14 3.36
C LEU A 227 -12.60 -15.46 4.03
N VAL A 228 -12.11 -15.41 5.27
CA VAL A 228 -11.76 -16.63 6.02
C VAL A 228 -12.97 -17.56 6.17
N VAL A 229 -14.14 -17.01 6.53
CA VAL A 229 -15.37 -17.79 6.74
C VAL A 229 -15.95 -18.33 5.43
N LEU A 230 -16.11 -17.47 4.41
CA LEU A 230 -16.83 -17.80 3.18
C LEU A 230 -15.93 -18.43 2.11
N GLY A 231 -14.65 -18.05 2.07
CA GLY A 231 -13.75 -18.46 0.99
C GLY A 231 -13.43 -19.95 1.05
N GLY A 232 -13.40 -20.57 2.24
CA GLY A 232 -13.27 -22.03 2.36
C GLY A 232 -14.33 -22.81 1.57
N MET A 233 -15.53 -22.25 1.44
CA MET A 233 -16.63 -22.83 0.65
C MET A 233 -16.43 -22.68 -0.87
N GLN A 234 -15.52 -21.84 -1.34
CA GLN A 234 -15.29 -21.59 -2.76
C GLN A 234 -14.33 -22.60 -3.42
N ARG A 235 -13.67 -23.46 -2.61
CA ARG A 235 -12.65 -24.38 -3.09
C ARG A 235 -13.15 -25.36 -4.16
N TRP A 236 -14.40 -25.83 -4.06
CA TRP A 236 -14.92 -26.91 -4.91
C TRP A 236 -14.93 -26.56 -6.40
N TRP A 237 -15.18 -25.29 -6.76
CA TRP A 237 -15.18 -24.83 -8.14
C TRP A 237 -13.86 -24.16 -8.55
N LEU A 238 -13.13 -23.56 -7.61
CA LEU A 238 -11.84 -22.90 -7.88
C LEU A 238 -10.70 -23.88 -8.12
N GLN A 239 -10.62 -24.95 -7.32
CA GLN A 239 -9.56 -25.95 -7.40
C GLN A 239 -9.38 -26.49 -8.83
N PRO A 240 -10.42 -27.00 -9.53
CA PRO A 240 -10.23 -27.54 -10.88
C PRO A 240 -9.78 -26.48 -11.88
N ILE A 241 -10.27 -25.23 -11.78
CA ILE A 241 -9.90 -24.15 -12.68
C ILE A 241 -8.42 -23.80 -12.51
N VAL A 242 -8.00 -23.44 -11.29
CA VAL A 242 -6.62 -22.98 -11.06
C VAL A 242 -5.61 -24.10 -11.24
N SER A 243 -5.95 -25.34 -10.88
CA SER A 243 -5.06 -26.49 -11.11
C SER A 243 -4.90 -26.83 -12.59
N SER A 244 -5.82 -26.39 -13.46
CA SER A 244 -5.74 -26.58 -14.92
C SER A 244 -4.93 -25.50 -15.64
N LEU A 245 -4.68 -24.36 -14.99
CA LEU A 245 -3.98 -23.23 -15.60
C LEU A 245 -2.47 -23.39 -15.51
N GLU A 246 -1.80 -23.10 -16.62
CA GLU A 246 -0.34 -22.91 -16.60
C GLU A 246 0.04 -21.70 -15.74
N PRO A 247 1.24 -21.68 -15.10
CA PRO A 247 1.65 -20.57 -14.22
C PRO A 247 1.57 -19.19 -14.88
N THR A 248 1.91 -19.08 -16.16
CA THR A 248 1.83 -17.80 -16.91
C THR A 248 0.38 -17.38 -17.14
N ALA A 249 -0.52 -18.32 -17.43
CA ALA A 249 -1.95 -18.02 -17.55
C ALA A 249 -2.53 -17.60 -16.19
N LEU A 250 -2.08 -18.21 -15.10
CA LEU A 250 -2.45 -17.83 -13.73
C LEU A 250 -1.98 -16.40 -13.39
N PHE A 251 -0.76 -16.02 -13.80
CA PHE A 251 -0.24 -14.67 -13.63
C PHE A 251 -1.14 -13.61 -14.29
N PHE A 252 -1.39 -13.75 -15.60
CA PHE A 252 -2.21 -12.77 -16.34
C PHE A 252 -3.68 -12.82 -15.93
N GLY A 253 -4.19 -14.01 -15.59
CA GLY A 253 -5.53 -14.17 -15.03
C GLY A 253 -5.68 -13.41 -13.70
N ALA A 254 -4.74 -13.57 -12.78
CA ALA A 254 -4.73 -12.87 -11.50
C ALA A 254 -4.60 -11.35 -11.68
N LEU A 255 -3.70 -10.89 -12.55
CA LEU A 255 -3.51 -9.48 -12.88
C LEU A 255 -4.80 -8.85 -13.41
N GLY A 256 -5.45 -9.49 -14.39
CA GLY A 256 -6.69 -9.01 -14.98
C GLY A 256 -7.87 -9.04 -14.02
N LEU A 257 -8.04 -10.14 -13.29
CA LEU A 257 -9.11 -10.27 -12.29
C LEU A 257 -8.96 -9.26 -11.16
N THR A 258 -7.74 -8.94 -10.74
CA THR A 258 -7.50 -7.93 -9.70
C THR A 258 -7.98 -6.55 -10.13
N ALA A 259 -7.99 -6.23 -11.42
CA ALA A 259 -8.55 -4.95 -11.87
C ALA A 259 -10.05 -4.80 -11.52
N ILE A 260 -10.76 -5.90 -11.27
CA ILE A 260 -12.20 -5.91 -10.97
C ILE A 260 -12.54 -6.57 -9.62
N THR A 261 -11.52 -7.04 -8.88
CA THR A 261 -11.68 -7.73 -7.59
C THR A 261 -10.53 -7.38 -6.64
N ASP A 262 -10.73 -7.57 -5.34
CA ASP A 262 -9.69 -7.29 -4.35
C ASP A 262 -8.51 -8.29 -4.44
N ASN A 263 -7.28 -7.77 -4.41
CA ASN A 263 -6.05 -8.56 -4.52
C ASN A 263 -5.87 -9.58 -3.38
N ALA A 264 -6.30 -9.25 -2.15
CA ALA A 264 -6.20 -10.12 -0.98
C ALA A 264 -7.20 -11.27 -1.07
N ALA A 265 -8.38 -11.01 -1.63
CA ALA A 265 -9.36 -12.05 -1.93
C ALA A 265 -8.79 -13.09 -2.91
N LEU A 266 -8.18 -12.66 -4.02
CA LEU A 266 -7.64 -13.59 -5.03
C LEU A 266 -6.51 -14.47 -4.48
N THR A 267 -5.58 -13.88 -3.75
CA THR A 267 -4.45 -14.61 -3.15
C THR A 267 -4.91 -15.53 -2.03
N TYR A 268 -5.85 -15.10 -1.19
CA TYR A 268 -6.48 -15.97 -0.19
C TYR A 268 -7.16 -17.18 -0.85
N LEU A 269 -7.96 -16.96 -1.89
CA LEU A 269 -8.61 -18.04 -2.62
C LEU A 269 -7.61 -19.03 -3.21
N GLY A 270 -6.46 -18.57 -3.70
CA GLY A 270 -5.37 -19.44 -4.14
C GLY A 270 -4.70 -20.22 -3.02
N SER A 271 -4.62 -19.67 -1.80
CA SER A 271 -4.07 -20.39 -0.64
C SER A 271 -4.86 -21.65 -0.28
N LEU A 272 -6.15 -21.70 -0.67
CA LEU A 272 -7.03 -22.84 -0.43
C LEU A 272 -6.75 -24.02 -1.38
N ILE A 273 -5.93 -23.80 -2.42
CA ILE A 273 -5.72 -24.75 -3.50
C ILE A 273 -4.56 -25.68 -3.15
N SER A 274 -4.86 -26.96 -3.03
CA SER A 274 -3.84 -27.97 -2.71
C SER A 274 -3.00 -28.30 -3.93
N GLY A 275 -1.70 -28.53 -3.72
CA GLY A 275 -0.81 -29.06 -4.74
C GLY A 275 -0.30 -28.05 -5.78
N MET A 276 -0.47 -26.74 -5.54
CA MET A 276 0.12 -25.73 -6.40
C MET A 276 1.65 -25.81 -6.37
N SER A 277 2.28 -25.76 -7.54
CA SER A 277 3.74 -25.63 -7.66
C SER A 277 4.22 -24.30 -7.09
N GLU A 278 5.47 -24.23 -6.64
CA GLU A 278 6.07 -22.98 -6.16
C GLU A 278 6.01 -21.86 -7.21
N GLN A 279 6.21 -22.21 -8.48
CA GLN A 279 6.07 -21.27 -9.58
C GLN A 279 4.63 -20.74 -9.71
N ALA A 280 3.61 -21.60 -9.59
CA ALA A 280 2.21 -21.16 -9.65
C ALA A 280 1.84 -20.25 -8.47
N LYS A 281 2.33 -20.55 -7.25
CA LYS A 281 2.14 -19.69 -6.07
C LYS A 281 2.74 -18.30 -6.30
N TYR A 282 3.99 -18.26 -6.76
CA TYR A 282 4.68 -17.02 -7.10
C TYR A 282 3.92 -16.23 -8.19
N MET A 283 3.51 -16.89 -9.27
CA MET A 283 2.80 -16.26 -10.39
C MET A 283 1.42 -15.72 -10.01
N LEU A 284 0.69 -16.43 -9.14
CA LEU A 284 -0.59 -15.94 -8.62
C LEU A 284 -0.42 -14.65 -7.83
N VAL A 285 0.50 -14.64 -6.86
CA VAL A 285 0.70 -13.46 -6.00
C VAL A 285 1.28 -12.30 -6.77
N SER A 286 2.27 -12.54 -7.64
CA SER A 286 2.86 -11.48 -8.47
C SER A 286 1.85 -10.86 -9.44
N GLY A 287 0.98 -11.68 -10.05
CA GLY A 287 -0.13 -11.19 -10.87
C GLY A 287 -1.11 -10.33 -10.05
N ALA A 288 -1.52 -10.82 -8.87
CA ALA A 288 -2.44 -10.09 -8.00
C ALA A 288 -1.88 -8.74 -7.52
N VAL A 289 -0.62 -8.70 -7.06
CA VAL A 289 -0.02 -7.42 -6.61
C VAL A 289 0.24 -6.45 -7.76
N ALA A 290 0.61 -6.96 -8.95
CA ALA A 290 0.81 -6.11 -10.14
C ALA A 290 -0.51 -5.49 -10.61
N GLY A 291 -1.61 -6.24 -10.60
CA GLY A 291 -2.94 -5.76 -10.99
C GLY A 291 -3.59 -4.81 -9.98
N GLY A 292 -3.13 -4.78 -8.73
CA GLY A 292 -3.72 -4.01 -7.63
C GLY A 292 -3.79 -2.50 -7.84
N GLY A 293 -3.02 -1.95 -8.80
CA GLY A 293 -3.05 -0.52 -9.13
C GLY A 293 -3.99 -0.12 -10.27
N LEU A 294 -4.61 -1.07 -10.98
CA LEU A 294 -5.32 -0.81 -12.24
C LEU A 294 -6.64 -0.04 -12.05
N THR A 295 -7.33 -0.22 -10.92
CA THR A 295 -8.62 0.43 -10.66
C THR A 295 -8.79 0.81 -9.19
N VAL A 296 -9.84 1.56 -8.88
CA VAL A 296 -10.16 2.00 -7.52
C VAL A 296 -10.51 0.84 -6.58
N ILE A 297 -11.07 -0.26 -7.10
CA ILE A 297 -11.54 -1.40 -6.29
C ILE A 297 -10.51 -2.53 -6.18
N ALA A 298 -9.43 -2.45 -6.95
CA ALA A 298 -8.41 -3.49 -7.05
C ALA A 298 -7.61 -3.70 -5.74
N ASN A 299 -7.50 -2.65 -4.93
CA ASN A 299 -6.77 -2.69 -3.66
C ASN A 299 -7.37 -1.69 -2.65
N ALA A 300 -7.40 -2.07 -1.38
CA ALA A 300 -7.99 -1.30 -0.28
C ALA A 300 -7.47 0.15 -0.11
N PRO A 301 -6.19 0.49 -0.38
CA PRO A 301 -5.69 1.86 -0.31
C PRO A 301 -6.23 2.77 -1.42
N ASN A 302 -6.58 2.24 -2.59
CA ASN A 302 -6.90 3.04 -3.78
C ASN A 302 -8.08 4.02 -3.57
N PRO A 303 -9.19 3.65 -2.92
CA PRO A 303 -10.27 4.59 -2.60
C PRO A 303 -9.82 5.76 -1.72
N ALA A 304 -8.88 5.54 -0.80
CA ALA A 304 -8.31 6.61 0.02
C ALA A 304 -7.49 7.58 -0.83
N GLY A 305 -6.66 7.06 -1.74
CA GLY A 305 -5.92 7.86 -2.71
C GLY A 305 -6.85 8.71 -3.59
N VAL A 306 -7.91 8.11 -4.17
CA VAL A 306 -8.91 8.86 -4.95
C VAL A 306 -9.57 9.96 -4.10
N THR A 307 -10.02 9.63 -2.89
CA THR A 307 -10.77 10.58 -2.05
C THR A 307 -9.93 11.80 -1.69
N LEU A 308 -8.63 11.61 -1.44
CA LEU A 308 -7.69 12.68 -1.11
C LEU A 308 -7.31 13.52 -2.33
N LEU A 309 -7.23 12.92 -3.52
CA LEU A 309 -6.66 13.56 -4.71
C LEU A 309 -7.69 14.08 -5.72
N LYS A 310 -8.95 13.63 -5.64
CA LYS A 310 -10.01 13.97 -6.62
C LYS A 310 -10.22 15.48 -6.78
N HIS A 311 -10.02 16.28 -5.74
CA HIS A 311 -10.19 17.74 -5.79
C HIS A 311 -9.21 18.42 -6.76
N GLY A 312 -8.12 17.75 -7.13
CA GLY A 312 -7.15 18.23 -8.11
C GLY A 312 -7.48 17.90 -9.57
N PHE A 313 -8.53 17.12 -9.82
CA PHE A 313 -9.00 16.74 -11.17
C PHE A 313 -10.12 17.67 -11.65
N GLU A 314 -10.38 17.64 -12.96
CA GLU A 314 -11.56 18.29 -13.52
C GLU A 314 -12.84 17.69 -12.90
N ASP A 315 -13.84 18.54 -12.67
CA ASP A 315 -15.10 18.17 -12.01
C ASP A 315 -14.95 17.54 -10.60
N GLN A 316 -13.77 17.65 -9.98
CA GLN A 316 -13.43 17.05 -8.69
C GLN A 316 -13.69 15.54 -8.64
N SER A 317 -13.49 14.86 -9.78
CA SER A 317 -13.78 13.44 -9.96
C SER A 317 -12.64 12.71 -10.69
N VAL A 318 -12.52 11.41 -10.45
CA VAL A 318 -11.50 10.57 -11.12
C VAL A 318 -12.23 9.57 -11.99
N GLY A 319 -12.04 9.67 -13.30
CA GLY A 319 -12.64 8.74 -14.27
C GLY A 319 -11.99 7.37 -14.23
N ALA A 320 -12.80 6.30 -14.25
CA ALA A 320 -12.30 4.92 -14.24
C ALA A 320 -11.40 4.60 -15.45
N GLY A 321 -11.78 5.05 -16.65
CA GLY A 321 -11.00 4.86 -17.87
C GLY A 321 -9.67 5.62 -17.84
N GLY A 322 -9.67 6.86 -17.33
CA GLY A 322 -8.46 7.66 -17.18
C GLY A 322 -7.47 7.02 -16.20
N LEU A 323 -7.97 6.51 -15.07
CA LEU A 323 -7.16 5.78 -14.10
C LEU A 323 -6.57 4.50 -14.71
N LEU A 324 -7.39 3.70 -15.39
CA LEU A 324 -6.95 2.46 -16.03
C LEU A 324 -5.83 2.73 -17.04
N LEU A 325 -5.99 3.74 -17.91
CA LEU A 325 -4.97 4.13 -18.88
C LEU A 325 -3.71 4.68 -18.21
N GLY A 326 -3.86 5.48 -17.14
CA GLY A 326 -2.73 5.98 -16.36
C GLY A 326 -1.95 4.90 -15.61
N ALA A 327 -2.63 3.83 -15.19
CA ALA A 327 -2.04 2.69 -14.48
C ALA A 327 -1.51 1.59 -15.41
N ALA A 328 -1.92 1.55 -16.68
CA ALA A 328 -1.57 0.47 -17.61
C ALA A 328 -0.06 0.32 -17.82
N LEU A 329 0.64 1.41 -18.14
CA LEU A 329 2.08 1.37 -18.36
C LEU A 329 2.88 1.00 -17.09
N PRO A 330 2.65 1.61 -15.91
CA PRO A 330 3.36 1.20 -14.71
C PRO A 330 3.04 -0.23 -14.28
N THR A 331 1.82 -0.71 -14.54
CA THR A 331 1.45 -2.12 -14.34
C THR A 331 2.23 -3.04 -15.27
N ALA A 332 2.42 -2.66 -16.55
CA ALA A 332 3.22 -3.43 -17.48
C ALA A 332 4.69 -3.52 -17.05
N VAL A 333 5.27 -2.43 -16.54
CA VAL A 333 6.63 -2.43 -15.96
C VAL A 333 6.72 -3.41 -14.78
N ALA A 334 5.76 -3.34 -13.85
CA ALA A 334 5.70 -4.27 -12.72
C ALA A 334 5.55 -5.72 -13.19
N ALA A 335 4.71 -5.97 -14.18
CA ALA A 335 4.48 -7.30 -14.72
C ALA A 335 5.73 -7.88 -15.39
N VAL A 336 6.43 -7.10 -16.20
CA VAL A 336 7.71 -7.51 -16.79
C VAL A 336 8.71 -7.84 -15.69
N MET A 337 8.85 -6.96 -14.68
CA MET A 337 9.80 -7.21 -13.59
C MET A 337 9.49 -8.48 -12.81
N PHE A 338 8.22 -8.84 -12.58
CA PHE A 338 7.88 -10.09 -11.89
C PHE A 338 8.04 -11.34 -12.75
N LEU A 339 7.98 -11.22 -14.08
CA LEU A 339 8.17 -12.35 -15.01
C LEU A 339 9.64 -12.69 -15.28
N LEU A 340 10.56 -11.73 -15.08
CA LEU A 340 12.02 -11.94 -15.08
C LEU A 340 12.44 -12.76 -13.87
#